data_AF-A0A938AEY3-F1
#
_entry.id   AF-A0A938AEY3-F1
#
_cell.length_a   1.000
_cell.length_b   1.000
_cell.length_c   1.000
_cell.angle_alpha   90.00
_cell.angle_beta   90.00
_cell.angle_gamma   90.00
#
_symmetry.space_group_name_H-M   'P 1'
#
loop_
_entity.id
_entity.type
_entity.pdbx_description
1 polymer ?
#
loop_
_entity_poly.entity_id
_entity_poly.type
_entity_poly.pdbx_seq_one_letter_code
_entity_poly.pdbx_strand_id
1 'polypeptide(L)'
;MGTQQPGPFTFGELLARAWAMYRREPWLFIVLTAVTVVPVGILSAVASAAVTDSTDLTRALVVLGIVLIPAILLLPVSGAAVALATVRRLQGTPTGIGATLERVGVRFWILFAALVLVTLGVIAGLFALVIPGIFLAILWLFAGQAAVIDGRGVTDSLRRSQDLVRGAWWTVFLAYLLIQVVTAIAQLALGLVGAAILSPLDGSALTWGEGVWSTLVQLVVQPFTLIAIGLLYADRVIRTDGGLPPPT
;
A
#
# COMPACT_ATOMS: atom_id res chain seq x y z
N MET A 1 6.70 -24.57 -24.04
CA MET A 1 6.74 -23.13 -24.39
C MET A 1 7.30 -22.40 -23.18
N GLY A 2 8.56 -21.94 -23.25
CA GLY A 2 9.17 -21.19 -22.13
C GLY A 2 8.41 -19.88 -21.94
N THR A 3 7.83 -19.68 -20.77
CA THR A 3 7.27 -18.38 -20.38
C THR A 3 8.41 -17.39 -20.36
N GLN A 4 8.50 -16.52 -21.38
CA GLN A 4 9.49 -15.44 -21.40
C GLN A 4 9.28 -14.60 -20.13
N GLN A 5 10.27 -14.57 -19.25
CA GLN A 5 10.19 -13.76 -18.05
C GLN A 5 10.08 -12.28 -18.45
N PRO A 6 9.21 -11.50 -17.80
CA PRO A 6 9.05 -10.09 -18.14
C PRO A 6 10.39 -9.36 -17.98
N GLY A 7 10.81 -8.64 -19.02
CA GLY A 7 11.95 -7.73 -18.94
C GLY A 7 11.66 -6.48 -18.10
N PRO A 8 12.66 -5.63 -17.84
CA PRO A 8 12.49 -4.42 -17.04
C PRO A 8 11.47 -3.45 -17.65
N PHE A 9 10.75 -2.72 -16.81
CA PHE A 9 9.66 -1.83 -17.24
C PHE A 9 10.13 -0.38 -17.37
N THR A 10 9.54 0.34 -18.33
CA THR A 10 9.51 1.81 -18.33
C THR A 10 8.41 2.32 -17.40
N PHE A 11 8.48 3.60 -16.98
CA PHE A 11 7.44 4.16 -16.08
C PHE A 11 6.04 4.13 -16.70
N GLY A 12 5.93 4.47 -17.98
CA GLY A 12 4.66 4.39 -18.70
C GLY A 12 4.11 2.97 -18.77
N GLU A 13 4.97 1.98 -19.05
CA GLU A 13 4.58 0.57 -19.03
C GLU A 13 4.17 0.10 -17.64
N LEU A 14 4.85 0.54 -16.58
CA LEU A 14 4.51 0.17 -15.21
C LEU A 14 3.08 0.61 -14.87
N LEU A 15 2.74 1.88 -15.15
CA LEU A 15 1.40 2.40 -14.90
C LEU A 15 0.35 1.76 -15.81
N ALA A 16 0.68 1.56 -17.10
CA ALA A 16 -0.23 0.90 -18.05
C ALA A 16 -0.51 -0.55 -17.65
N ARG A 17 0.51 -1.30 -17.19
CA ARG A 17 0.36 -2.66 -16.68
C ARG A 17 -0.41 -2.68 -15.37
N ALA A 18 -0.17 -1.74 -14.46
CA ALA A 18 -0.93 -1.63 -13.22
C ALA A 18 -2.43 -1.43 -13.52
N TRP A 19 -2.74 -0.52 -14.44
CA TRP A 19 -4.10 -0.26 -14.90
C TRP A 19 -4.72 -1.47 -15.61
N ALA A 20 -3.97 -2.14 -16.49
CA ALA A 20 -4.44 -3.32 -17.21
C ALA A 20 -4.75 -4.49 -16.26
N MET A 21 -3.89 -4.73 -15.26
CA MET A 21 -4.13 -5.74 -14.22
C MET A 21 -5.37 -5.40 -13.40
N TYR A 22 -5.49 -4.14 -12.97
CA TYR A 22 -6.64 -3.70 -12.19
C TYR A 22 -7.96 -3.86 -12.96
N ARG A 23 -8.00 -3.46 -14.24
CA ARG A 23 -9.20 -3.61 -15.08
C ARG A 23 -9.54 -5.06 -15.43
N ARG A 24 -8.55 -5.94 -15.51
CA ARG A 24 -8.77 -7.35 -15.86
C ARG A 24 -9.37 -8.14 -14.69
N GLU A 25 -8.92 -7.87 -13.47
CA GLU A 25 -9.36 -8.58 -12.26
C GLU A 25 -9.64 -7.61 -11.10
N PRO A 26 -10.60 -6.67 -11.26
CA PRO A 26 -10.81 -5.61 -10.26
C PRO A 26 -11.20 -6.19 -8.91
N TRP A 27 -12.04 -7.23 -8.91
CA TRP A 27 -12.55 -7.84 -7.69
C TRP A 27 -11.46 -8.47 -6.82
N LEU A 28 -10.45 -9.11 -7.43
CA LEU A 28 -9.33 -9.65 -6.68
C LEU A 28 -8.64 -8.56 -5.87
N PHE A 29 -8.26 -7.46 -6.53
CA PHE A 29 -7.52 -6.40 -5.87
C PHE A 29 -8.38 -5.58 -4.91
N ILE A 30 -9.64 -5.31 -5.25
CA ILE A 30 -10.61 -4.65 -4.37
C ILE A 30 -10.83 -5.46 -3.10
N VAL A 31 -11.00 -6.79 -3.19
CA VAL A 31 -11.19 -7.59 -1.98
C VAL A 31 -9.93 -7.63 -1.13
N LEU A 32 -8.75 -7.75 -1.75
CA LEU A 32 -7.47 -7.72 -1.02
C LEU A 32 -7.21 -6.37 -0.31
N THR A 33 -7.69 -5.26 -0.86
CA THR A 33 -7.65 -3.95 -0.17
C THR A 33 -8.78 -3.76 0.83
N ALA A 34 -9.98 -4.29 0.55
CA ALA A 34 -11.16 -4.17 1.40
C ALA A 34 -10.91 -4.70 2.81
N VAL A 35 -10.12 -5.77 2.94
CA VAL A 35 -9.72 -6.38 4.23
C VAL A 35 -9.15 -5.34 5.19
N THR A 36 -8.53 -4.28 4.67
CA THR A 36 -7.94 -3.20 5.46
C THR A 36 -8.78 -1.94 5.41
N VAL A 37 -9.20 -1.51 4.21
CA VAL A 37 -9.88 -0.23 4.00
C VAL A 37 -11.21 -0.18 4.71
N VAL A 38 -11.99 -1.27 4.65
CA VAL A 38 -13.35 -1.27 5.20
C VAL A 38 -13.32 -1.20 6.73
N PRO A 39 -12.54 -2.04 7.46
CA PRO A 39 -12.42 -1.90 8.91
C PRO A 39 -11.89 -0.51 9.33
N VAL A 40 -10.86 0.00 8.67
CA VAL A 40 -10.30 1.32 8.99
C VAL A 40 -11.30 2.43 8.72
N GLY A 41 -12.06 2.37 7.62
CA GLY A 41 -13.10 3.33 7.28
C GLY A 41 -14.24 3.33 8.30
N ILE A 42 -14.72 2.15 8.71
CA ILE A 42 -15.75 2.00 9.75
C ILE A 42 -15.25 2.60 11.07
N LEU A 43 -14.04 2.26 11.49
CA LEU A 43 -13.44 2.79 12.72
C LEU A 43 -13.27 4.31 12.66
N SER A 44 -12.90 4.84 11.49
CA SER A 44 -12.77 6.28 11.27
C SER A 44 -14.12 6.99 11.36
N ALA A 45 -15.17 6.41 10.78
CA ALA A 45 -16.51 6.97 10.83
C ALA A 45 -17.09 6.94 12.25
N VAL A 46 -16.91 5.83 12.97
CA VAL A 46 -17.30 5.70 14.39
C VAL A 46 -16.53 6.68 15.27
N ALA A 47 -15.22 6.81 15.08
CA ALA A 47 -14.40 7.76 15.84
C ALA A 47 -14.83 9.21 15.58
N SER A 48 -15.17 9.54 14.33
CA SER A 48 -15.65 10.88 13.96
C SER A 48 -17.00 11.21 14.58
N ALA A 49 -17.91 10.23 14.64
CA ALA A 49 -19.24 10.39 15.23
C ALA A 49 -19.24 10.39 16.77
N ALA A 50 -18.32 9.64 17.39
CA ALA A 50 -18.21 9.56 18.84
C ALA A 50 -17.61 10.81 19.48
N VAL A 51 -16.92 11.65 18.69
CA VAL A 51 -16.22 12.82 19.19
C VAL A 51 -16.86 14.10 18.66
N THR A 52 -18.01 14.45 19.24
CA THR A 52 -18.73 15.69 18.94
C THR A 52 -18.35 16.85 19.86
N ASP A 53 -17.88 16.59 21.09
CA ASP A 53 -17.83 17.63 22.14
C ASP A 53 -16.67 17.46 23.16
N SER A 54 -15.49 17.02 22.73
CA SER A 54 -14.35 16.81 23.63
C SER A 54 -13.24 17.84 23.41
N THR A 55 -12.55 18.24 24.50
CA THR A 55 -11.27 18.96 24.45
C THR A 55 -10.30 18.31 23.46
N ASP A 56 -9.54 19.12 22.71
CA ASP A 56 -8.69 18.68 21.59
C ASP A 56 -7.80 17.47 21.89
N LEU A 57 -7.31 17.34 23.14
CA LEU A 57 -6.43 16.25 23.55
C LEU A 57 -7.14 14.88 23.60
N THR A 58 -8.34 14.79 24.18
CA THR A 58 -9.09 13.53 24.28
C THR A 58 -9.52 13.05 22.91
N ARG A 59 -9.94 13.98 22.03
CA ARG A 59 -10.22 13.71 20.62
C ARG A 59 -9.01 13.11 19.90
N ALA A 60 -7.85 13.75 20.06
CA ALA A 60 -6.62 13.29 19.45
C ALA A 60 -6.24 11.88 19.90
N LEU A 61 -6.32 11.59 21.21
CA LEU A 61 -5.98 10.27 21.75
C LEU A 61 -6.96 9.17 21.31
N VAL A 62 -8.26 9.46 21.25
CA VAL A 62 -9.29 8.52 20.79
C VAL A 62 -9.12 8.22 19.29
N VAL A 63 -8.90 9.24 18.45
CA VAL A 63 -8.61 9.04 17.02
C VAL A 63 -7.32 8.25 16.84
N LEU A 64 -6.30 8.52 17.65
CA LEU A 64 -5.02 7.83 17.58
C LEU A 64 -5.13 6.36 18.00
N GLY A 65 -5.91 6.04 19.02
CA GLY A 65 -6.17 4.66 19.46
C GLY A 65 -7.08 3.88 18.50
N ILE A 66 -8.18 4.48 18.06
CA ILE A 66 -9.23 3.79 17.28
C ILE A 66 -8.87 3.67 15.80
N VAL A 67 -8.16 4.64 15.23
CA VAL A 67 -7.93 4.70 13.77
C VAL A 67 -6.48 4.40 13.41
N LEU A 68 -5.53 5.07 14.06
CA LEU A 68 -4.11 4.95 13.68
C LEU A 68 -3.54 3.57 14.00
N ILE A 69 -3.82 3.01 15.18
CA ILE A 69 -3.29 1.68 15.55
C ILE A 69 -3.79 0.59 14.58
N PRO A 70 -5.11 0.47 14.30
CA PRO A 70 -5.60 -0.52 13.34
C PRO A 70 -5.10 -0.25 11.92
N ALA A 71 -5.01 1.01 11.49
CA ALA A 71 -4.45 1.35 10.19
C ALA A 71 -2.99 0.87 10.05
N ILE A 72 -2.15 1.12 11.07
CA ILE A 72 -0.75 0.68 11.09
C ILE A 72 -0.63 -0.85 11.05
N LEU A 73 -1.53 -1.56 11.75
CA LEU A 73 -1.54 -3.02 11.77
C LEU A 73 -2.04 -3.64 10.46
N LEU A 74 -3.05 -3.04 9.83
CA LEU A 74 -3.76 -3.63 8.69
C LEU A 74 -3.26 -3.16 7.32
N LEU A 75 -2.75 -1.93 7.17
CA LEU A 75 -2.18 -1.42 5.91
C LEU A 75 -1.06 -2.31 5.32
N PRO A 76 -0.15 -2.86 6.14
CA PRO A 76 0.85 -3.83 5.67
C PRO A 76 0.26 -5.02 4.94
N VAL A 77 -0.89 -5.51 5.42
CA VAL A 77 -1.52 -6.74 4.95
C VAL A 77 -1.97 -6.57 3.50
N SER A 78 -2.74 -5.52 3.19
CA SER A 78 -3.15 -5.24 1.81
C SER A 78 -1.95 -4.94 0.91
N GLY A 79 -0.95 -4.20 1.39
CA GLY A 79 0.25 -3.90 0.61
C GLY A 79 0.99 -5.18 0.18
N ALA A 80 1.25 -6.07 1.13
CA ALA A 80 1.92 -7.34 0.86
C ALA A 80 1.05 -8.29 0.05
N ALA A 81 -0.25 -8.37 0.32
CA ALA A 81 -1.18 -9.25 -0.38
C ALA A 81 -1.35 -8.86 -1.85
N VAL A 82 -1.56 -7.57 -2.12
CA VAL A 82 -1.67 -7.05 -3.49
C VAL A 82 -0.34 -7.23 -4.23
N ALA A 83 0.80 -6.90 -3.62
CA ALA A 83 2.10 -7.11 -4.24
C ALA A 83 2.36 -8.59 -4.58
N LEU A 84 2.03 -9.50 -3.66
CA LEU A 84 2.13 -10.95 -3.90
C LEU A 84 1.24 -11.39 -5.07
N ALA A 85 -0.03 -10.96 -5.08
CA ALA A 85 -0.95 -11.27 -6.17
C ALA A 85 -0.44 -10.72 -7.52
N THR A 86 0.08 -9.49 -7.53
CA THR A 86 0.69 -8.85 -8.72
C THR A 86 1.88 -9.66 -9.24
N VAL A 87 2.83 -10.04 -8.38
CA VAL A 87 3.99 -10.83 -8.78
C VAL A 87 3.58 -12.20 -9.30
N ARG A 88 2.63 -12.88 -8.65
CA ARG A 88 2.12 -14.17 -9.12
C ARG A 88 1.39 -14.06 -10.47
N ARG A 89 0.65 -12.98 -10.71
CA ARG A 89 0.07 -12.70 -12.04
C ARG A 89 1.14 -12.45 -13.10
N LEU A 90 2.25 -11.79 -12.78
CA LEU A 90 3.39 -11.67 -13.71
C LEU A 90 4.04 -13.02 -14.03
N GLN A 91 4.06 -13.94 -13.07
CA GLN A 91 4.58 -15.30 -13.25
C GLN A 91 3.61 -16.23 -13.99
N GLY A 92 2.39 -15.78 -14.29
CA GLY A 92 1.35 -16.63 -14.87
C GLY A 92 0.78 -17.67 -13.91
N THR A 93 0.98 -17.49 -12.60
CA THR A 93 0.45 -18.38 -11.55
C THR A 93 -0.77 -17.75 -10.89
N PRO A 94 -2.01 -18.06 -11.35
CA PRO A 94 -3.20 -17.46 -10.77
C PRO A 94 -3.38 -17.94 -9.32
N THR A 95 -3.48 -16.97 -8.40
CA THR A 95 -3.81 -17.21 -7.00
C THR A 95 -5.10 -16.54 -6.60
N GLY A 96 -5.87 -17.26 -5.78
CA GLY A 96 -7.09 -16.78 -5.16
C GLY A 96 -6.83 -15.87 -3.95
N ILE A 97 -7.88 -15.18 -3.53
CA ILE A 97 -7.88 -14.26 -2.38
C ILE A 97 -7.44 -15.00 -1.11
N GLY A 98 -8.08 -16.14 -0.80
CA GLY A 98 -7.80 -16.93 0.40
C GLY A 98 -6.34 -17.36 0.54
N ALA A 99 -5.79 -18.01 -0.49
CA ALA A 99 -4.38 -18.44 -0.49
C ALA A 99 -3.37 -17.28 -0.41
N THR A 100 -3.74 -16.10 -0.90
CA THR A 100 -2.90 -14.90 -0.82
C THR A 100 -2.91 -14.33 0.61
N LEU A 101 -4.10 -14.22 1.22
CA LEU A 101 -4.27 -13.74 2.59
C LEU A 101 -3.69 -14.72 3.62
N GLU A 102 -3.86 -16.03 3.42
CA GLU A 102 -3.28 -17.07 4.28
C GLU A 102 -1.75 -16.93 4.34
N ARG A 103 -1.11 -16.78 3.18
CA ARG A 103 0.35 -16.61 3.13
C ARG A 103 0.84 -15.34 3.83
N VAL A 104 0.10 -14.24 3.69
CA VAL A 104 0.39 -12.99 4.40
C VAL A 104 0.17 -13.17 5.90
N GLY A 105 -0.91 -13.87 6.30
CA GLY A 105 -1.25 -14.18 7.68
C GLY A 105 -0.21 -15.02 8.40
N VAL A 106 0.31 -16.07 7.76
CA VAL A 106 1.41 -16.91 8.31
C VAL A 106 2.66 -16.08 8.60
N ARG A 107 2.91 -15.02 7.83
CA ARG A 107 4.06 -14.14 7.97
C ARG A 107 3.73 -12.80 8.61
N PHE A 108 2.54 -12.65 9.18
CA PHE A 108 2.05 -11.39 9.71
C PHE A 108 3.02 -10.77 10.72
N TRP A 109 3.53 -11.56 11.67
CA TRP A 109 4.45 -11.04 12.70
C TRP A 109 5.80 -10.61 12.15
N ILE A 110 6.33 -11.30 11.14
CA ILE A 110 7.59 -10.92 10.48
C ILE A 110 7.39 -9.64 9.68
N LEU A 111 6.30 -9.56 8.91
CA LEU A 111 5.89 -8.38 8.16
C LEU A 111 5.72 -7.18 9.10
N PHE A 112 4.99 -7.36 10.19
CA PHE A 112 4.73 -6.31 11.17
C PHE A 112 6.02 -5.84 11.85
N ALA A 113 6.85 -6.76 12.35
CA ALA A 113 8.12 -6.40 12.99
C ALA A 113 9.08 -5.68 12.02
N ALA A 114 9.14 -6.11 10.75
CA ALA A 114 9.91 -5.42 9.73
C ALA A 114 9.42 -3.99 9.54
N LEU A 115 8.11 -3.79 9.44
CA LEU A 115 7.55 -2.45 9.25
C LEU A 115 7.67 -1.56 10.49
N VAL A 116 7.61 -2.12 11.70
CA VAL A 116 7.93 -1.38 12.92
C VAL A 116 9.36 -0.85 12.88
N LEU A 117 10.34 -1.68 12.48
CA LEU A 117 11.73 -1.23 12.33
C LEU A 117 11.87 -0.15 11.24
N VAL A 118 11.17 -0.31 10.11
CA VAL A 118 11.13 0.71 9.05
C VAL A 118 10.57 2.02 9.59
N THR A 119 9.43 2.00 10.26
CA THR A 119 8.78 3.17 10.83
C THR A 119 9.68 3.86 11.86
N LEU A 120 10.27 3.11 12.80
CA LEU A 120 11.17 3.66 13.81
C LEU A 120 12.41 4.30 13.16
N GLY A 121 13.01 3.65 12.17
CA GLY A 121 14.17 4.20 11.48
C GLY A 121 13.82 5.43 10.63
N VAL A 122 12.67 5.45 9.97
CA VAL A 122 12.19 6.63 9.22
C VAL A 122 11.89 7.79 10.16
N ILE A 123 11.22 7.55 11.29
CA ILE A 123 10.94 8.56 12.32
C ILE A 123 12.25 9.14 12.87
N ALA A 124 13.20 8.28 13.26
CA ALA A 124 14.51 8.71 13.74
C ALA A 124 15.26 9.51 12.66
N GLY A 125 15.16 9.09 11.39
CA GLY A 125 15.70 9.82 10.25
C GLY A 125 15.09 11.20 10.12
N LEU A 126 13.75 11.31 10.14
CA LEU A 126 13.00 12.58 10.06
C LEU A 126 13.39 13.52 11.21
N PHE A 127 13.54 12.99 12.44
CA PHE A 127 13.96 13.78 13.61
C PHE A 127 15.38 14.31 13.49
N ALA A 128 16.30 13.53 12.89
CA ALA A 128 17.64 14.02 12.62
C ALA A 128 17.58 15.14 11.57
N LEU A 129 16.99 14.88 10.40
CA LEU A 129 16.68 15.86 9.35
C LEU A 129 15.61 15.28 8.39
N VAL A 130 14.81 16.12 7.74
CA VAL A 130 13.77 15.64 6.78
C VAL A 130 14.35 14.77 5.66
N ILE A 131 15.51 15.16 5.12
CA ILE A 131 16.18 14.49 4.00
C ILE A 131 16.56 13.02 4.32
N PRO A 132 17.29 12.70 5.41
CA PRO A 132 17.61 11.32 5.74
C PRO A 132 16.37 10.46 6.00
N GLY A 133 15.31 11.01 6.58
CA GLY A 133 14.07 10.26 6.74
C GLY A 133 13.42 9.86 5.41
N ILE A 134 13.37 10.75 4.42
CA ILE A 134 12.91 10.40 3.06
C ILE A 134 13.84 9.38 2.42
N PHE A 135 15.16 9.53 2.60
CA PHE A 135 16.14 8.58 2.08
C PHE A 135 15.89 7.16 2.60
N LEU A 136 15.69 7.01 3.92
CA LEU A 136 15.38 5.73 4.57
C LEU A 136 14.03 5.16 4.11
N ALA A 137 13.01 6.00 3.93
CA ALA A 137 11.69 5.56 3.49
C ALA A 137 11.74 4.89 2.11
N ILE A 138 12.47 5.46 1.16
CA ILE A 138 12.66 4.88 -0.16
C ILE A 138 13.55 3.64 -0.11
N LEU A 139 14.58 3.67 0.73
CA LEU A 139 15.52 2.55 0.90
C LEU A 139 14.81 1.29 1.43
N TRP A 140 13.79 1.45 2.28
CA TRP A 140 13.01 0.36 2.85
C TRP A 140 11.60 0.20 2.27
N LEU A 141 11.31 0.85 1.13
CA LEU A 141 10.00 0.80 0.46
C LEU A 141 9.52 -0.64 0.18
N PHE A 142 10.46 -1.57 -0.04
CA PHE A 142 10.19 -2.95 -0.42
C PHE A 142 10.32 -3.97 0.71
N ALA A 143 10.54 -3.52 1.96
CA ALA A 143 10.79 -4.42 3.09
C ALA A 143 9.61 -5.37 3.34
N GLY A 144 8.37 -4.89 3.26
CA GLY A 144 7.18 -5.73 3.46
C GLY A 144 7.01 -6.79 2.37
N GLN A 145 7.32 -6.45 1.13
CA GLN A 145 7.30 -7.34 -0.03
C GLN A 145 8.38 -8.41 0.11
N ALA A 146 9.60 -8.03 0.49
CA ALA A 146 10.68 -8.98 0.75
C ALA A 146 10.37 -9.95 1.91
N ALA A 147 9.65 -9.50 2.94
CA ALA A 147 9.25 -10.36 4.06
C ALA A 147 8.25 -11.46 3.63
N VAL A 148 7.30 -11.15 2.75
CA VAL A 148 6.21 -12.05 2.35
C VAL A 148 6.49 -12.82 1.06
N ILE A 149 6.97 -12.13 0.02
CA ILE A 149 7.22 -12.68 -1.32
C ILE A 149 8.53 -13.48 -1.32
N ASP A 150 9.64 -12.86 -0.94
CA ASP A 150 10.96 -13.51 -0.89
C ASP A 150 11.12 -14.41 0.34
N GLY A 151 10.16 -14.38 1.26
CA GLY A 151 10.14 -15.25 2.41
C GLY A 151 11.23 -14.93 3.45
N ARG A 152 11.73 -13.70 3.50
CA ARG A 152 12.85 -13.33 4.37
C ARG A 152 12.43 -13.03 5.81
N GLY A 153 13.38 -13.16 6.75
CA GLY A 153 13.23 -12.72 8.13
C GLY A 153 13.20 -11.19 8.24
N VAL A 154 12.97 -10.69 9.46
CA VAL A 154 12.80 -9.25 9.74
C VAL A 154 13.96 -8.41 9.20
N THR A 155 15.18 -8.64 9.67
CA THR A 155 16.36 -7.86 9.26
C THR A 155 16.76 -8.12 7.81
N ASP A 156 16.58 -9.35 7.33
CA ASP A 156 16.93 -9.74 5.97
C ASP A 156 16.00 -9.12 4.94
N SER A 157 14.74 -8.84 5.32
CA SER A 157 13.79 -8.10 4.49
C SER A 157 14.20 -6.63 4.29
N LEU A 158 14.73 -5.98 5.32
CA LEU A 158 15.25 -4.61 5.23
C LEU A 158 16.52 -4.56 4.38
N ARG A 159 17.45 -5.49 4.60
CA ARG A 159 18.68 -5.63 3.79
C ARG A 159 18.34 -5.89 2.32
N ARG A 160 17.37 -6.75 2.06
CA ARG A 160 16.88 -6.99 0.71
C ARG A 160 16.34 -5.72 0.06
N SER A 161 15.50 -4.97 0.77
CA SER A 161 14.99 -3.70 0.23
C SER A 161 16.14 -2.73 -0.08
N GLN A 162 17.16 -2.67 0.77
CA GLN A 162 18.37 -1.87 0.52
C GLN A 162 19.08 -2.30 -0.76
N ASP A 163 19.29 -3.61 -0.96
CA ASP A 163 19.96 -4.14 -2.15
C ASP A 163 19.18 -3.86 -3.44
N LEU A 164 17.84 -3.89 -3.38
CA LEU A 164 16.97 -3.57 -4.50
C LEU A 164 16.97 -2.08 -4.88
N VAL A 165 17.25 -1.19 -3.92
CA VAL A 165 17.23 0.27 -4.12
C VAL A 165 18.64 0.83 -4.35
N ARG A 166 19.68 0.15 -3.89
CA ARG A 166 21.08 0.58 -3.99
C ARG A 166 21.47 0.82 -5.45
N GLY A 167 22.03 2.00 -5.73
CA GLY A 167 22.40 2.42 -7.08
C GLY A 167 21.24 2.93 -7.96
N ALA A 168 19.99 2.77 -7.52
CA ALA A 168 18.79 3.21 -8.26
C ALA A 168 17.83 4.07 -7.41
N TRP A 169 18.33 4.66 -6.31
CA TRP A 169 17.50 5.39 -5.34
C TRP A 169 16.64 6.47 -5.99
N TRP A 170 17.21 7.33 -6.84
CA TRP A 170 16.47 8.37 -7.55
C TRP A 170 15.42 7.80 -8.50
N THR A 171 15.73 6.70 -9.17
CA THR A 171 14.77 6.03 -10.05
C THR A 171 13.58 5.51 -9.25
N VAL A 172 13.81 4.88 -8.10
CA VAL A 172 12.74 4.39 -7.22
C VAL A 172 11.94 5.55 -6.62
N PHE A 173 12.62 6.59 -6.16
CA PHE A 173 11.99 7.79 -5.61
C PHE A 173 11.07 8.46 -6.65
N LEU A 174 11.57 8.71 -7.87
CA LEU A 174 10.78 9.33 -8.93
C LEU A 174 9.62 8.43 -9.38
N ALA A 175 9.82 7.10 -9.43
CA ALA A 175 8.75 6.15 -9.72
C ALA A 175 7.63 6.23 -8.67
N TYR A 176 8.02 6.18 -7.40
CA TYR A 176 7.11 6.24 -6.27
C TYR A 176 6.37 7.58 -6.26
N LEU A 177 7.08 8.69 -6.47
CA LEU A 177 6.49 10.02 -6.57
C LEU A 177 5.46 10.11 -7.70
N LEU A 178 5.78 9.59 -8.89
CA LEU A 178 4.84 9.56 -10.01
C LEU A 178 3.58 8.76 -9.68
N ILE A 179 3.73 7.58 -9.06
CA ILE A 179 2.60 6.77 -8.60
C ILE A 179 1.74 7.58 -7.62
N GLN A 180 2.36 8.25 -6.65
CA GLN A 180 1.62 9.09 -5.69
C GLN A 180 0.91 10.26 -6.35
N VAL A 181 1.52 10.92 -7.35
CA VAL A 181 0.89 12.01 -8.09
C VAL A 181 -0.34 11.52 -8.85
N VAL A 182 -0.26 10.40 -9.56
CA VAL A 182 -1.40 9.82 -10.29
C VAL A 182 -2.52 9.44 -9.31
N THR A 183 -2.17 8.81 -8.20
CA THR A 183 -3.12 8.45 -7.14
C THR A 183 -3.79 9.68 -6.53
N ALA A 184 -3.02 10.72 -6.21
CA ALA A 184 -3.54 11.95 -5.63
C ALA A 184 -4.50 12.66 -6.59
N ILE A 185 -4.19 12.72 -7.89
CA ILE A 185 -5.09 13.28 -8.90
C ILE A 185 -6.41 12.50 -8.95
N ALA A 186 -6.36 11.16 -8.94
CA ALA A 186 -7.56 10.33 -8.93
C ALA A 186 -8.40 10.54 -7.66
N GLN A 187 -7.77 10.62 -6.49
CA GLN A 187 -8.44 10.90 -5.23
C GLN A 187 -9.07 12.30 -5.21
N LEU A 188 -8.37 13.32 -5.69
CA LEU A 188 -8.91 14.68 -5.78
C LEU A 188 -10.11 14.74 -6.73
N ALA A 189 -10.01 14.14 -7.92
CA ALA A 189 -11.11 14.12 -8.88
C ALA A 189 -12.37 13.44 -8.31
N LEU A 190 -12.22 12.27 -7.68
CA LEU A 190 -13.34 11.57 -7.05
C LEU A 190 -13.83 12.27 -5.78
N GLY A 191 -12.95 12.96 -5.05
CA GLY A 191 -13.30 13.78 -3.90
C GLY A 191 -14.21 14.95 -4.29
N LEU A 192 -13.90 15.65 -5.37
CA LEU A 192 -14.73 16.74 -5.90
C LEU A 192 -16.12 16.24 -6.33
N VAL A 193 -16.18 15.05 -6.94
CA VAL A 193 -17.46 14.40 -7.27
C VAL A 193 -18.27 14.11 -6.00
N GLY A 194 -17.63 13.60 -4.95
CA GLY A 194 -18.28 13.40 -3.65
C GLY A 194 -18.82 14.68 -3.05
N ALA A 195 -18.01 15.74 -3.04
CA ALA A 195 -18.44 17.04 -2.51
C ALA A 195 -19.69 17.58 -3.24
N ALA A 196 -19.78 17.40 -4.56
CA ALA A 196 -20.96 17.80 -5.34
C ALA A 196 -22.19 16.91 -5.06
N ILE A 197 -22.01 15.60 -4.89
CA ILE A 197 -23.10 14.66 -4.59
C ILE A 197 -23.65 14.89 -3.18
N LEU A 198 -22.76 15.18 -2.22
CA LEU A 198 -23.08 15.30 -0.80
C LEU A 198 -23.45 16.73 -0.40
N SER A 199 -23.30 17.73 -1.27
CA SER A 199 -23.61 19.13 -0.97
C SER A 199 -25.03 19.42 -0.46
N PRO A 200 -26.07 18.62 -0.78
CA PRO A 200 -27.41 18.82 -0.20
C PRO A 200 -27.54 18.34 1.26
N LEU A 201 -26.56 17.58 1.77
CA LEU A 201 -26.58 17.05 3.13
C LEU A 201 -25.97 18.05 4.11
N ASP A 202 -26.43 18.00 5.35
CA ASP A 202 -25.92 18.81 6.46
C ASP A 202 -25.76 17.98 7.75
N GLY A 203 -25.13 18.60 8.75
CA GLY A 203 -24.95 18.03 10.08
C GLY A 203 -24.32 16.62 10.06
N SER A 204 -24.92 15.70 10.80
CA SER A 204 -24.43 14.32 10.90
C SER A 204 -24.55 13.57 9.57
N ALA A 205 -25.59 13.82 8.77
CA ALA A 205 -25.77 13.14 7.49
C ALA A 205 -24.60 13.43 6.52
N LEU A 206 -24.12 14.68 6.48
CA LEU A 206 -22.94 15.04 5.70
C LEU A 206 -21.69 14.31 6.20
N THR A 207 -21.43 14.29 7.52
CA THR A 207 -20.23 13.62 8.08
C THR A 207 -20.19 12.12 7.77
N TRP A 208 -21.33 11.43 7.88
CA TRP A 208 -21.43 10.02 7.51
C TRP A 208 -21.29 9.83 6.00
N GLY A 209 -21.90 10.70 5.20
CA GLY A 209 -21.77 10.70 3.75
C GLY A 209 -20.31 10.83 3.29
N GLU A 210 -19.55 11.76 3.86
CA GLU A 210 -18.13 11.97 3.56
C GLU A 210 -17.26 10.77 4.01
N GLY A 211 -17.55 10.19 5.17
CA GLY A 211 -16.87 8.98 5.66
C GLY A 211 -17.08 7.77 4.74
N VAL A 212 -18.33 7.53 4.32
CA VAL A 212 -18.66 6.47 3.36
C VAL A 212 -18.01 6.75 2.01
N TRP A 213 -18.15 7.98 1.49
CA TRP A 213 -17.59 8.35 0.19
C TRP A 213 -16.06 8.21 0.16
N SER A 214 -15.35 8.74 1.16
CA SER A 214 -13.89 8.63 1.24
C SER A 214 -13.43 7.17 1.30
N THR A 215 -14.15 6.31 2.02
CA THR A 215 -13.88 4.86 2.07
C THR A 215 -14.06 4.21 0.70
N LEU A 216 -15.13 4.56 -0.03
CA LEU A 216 -15.37 4.07 -1.39
C LEU A 216 -14.27 4.52 -2.36
N VAL A 217 -13.85 5.79 -2.28
CA VAL A 217 -12.74 6.32 -3.10
C VAL A 217 -11.45 5.56 -2.81
N GLN A 218 -11.11 5.35 -1.54
CA GLN A 218 -9.92 4.57 -1.17
C GLN A 218 -10.01 3.13 -1.68
N LEU A 219 -11.16 2.49 -1.55
CA LEU A 219 -11.37 1.11 -1.99
C LEU A 219 -11.15 0.94 -3.51
N VAL A 220 -11.49 1.96 -4.30
CA VAL A 220 -11.33 1.96 -5.76
C VAL A 220 -9.93 2.39 -6.20
N VAL A 221 -9.32 3.36 -5.52
CA VAL A 221 -8.05 3.97 -5.95
C VAL A 221 -6.83 3.25 -5.37
N GLN A 222 -6.90 2.75 -4.13
CA GLN A 222 -5.77 2.12 -3.47
C GLN A 222 -5.25 0.86 -4.18
N PRO A 223 -6.10 -0.03 -4.74
CA PRO A 223 -5.64 -1.17 -5.54
C PRO A 223 -4.60 -0.78 -6.60
N PHE A 224 -4.87 0.28 -7.37
CA PHE A 224 -3.97 0.75 -8.41
C PHE A 224 -2.59 1.11 -7.85
N THR A 225 -2.57 1.84 -6.73
CA THR A 225 -1.32 2.26 -6.06
C THR A 225 -0.51 1.05 -5.62
N LEU A 226 -1.16 0.07 -4.99
CA LEU A 226 -0.49 -1.11 -4.47
C LEU A 226 0.00 -2.04 -5.59
N ILE A 227 -0.75 -2.18 -6.68
CA ILE A 227 -0.31 -2.91 -7.87
C ILE A 227 0.92 -2.23 -8.47
N ALA A 228 0.90 -0.90 -8.63
CA ALA A 228 2.03 -0.15 -9.18
C ALA A 228 3.29 -0.30 -8.33
N ILE A 229 3.16 -0.26 -6.99
CA ILE A 229 4.28 -0.52 -6.08
C ILE A 229 4.75 -1.98 -6.18
N GLY A 230 3.83 -2.95 -6.31
CA GLY A 230 4.16 -4.36 -6.54
C GLY A 230 4.90 -4.60 -7.87
N LEU A 231 4.53 -3.88 -8.93
CA LEU A 231 5.25 -3.91 -10.20
C LEU A 231 6.62 -3.22 -10.10
N LEU A 232 6.72 -2.13 -9.34
CA LEU A 232 8.01 -1.47 -9.08
C LEU A 232 8.96 -2.39 -8.32
N TYR A 233 8.44 -3.13 -7.34
CA TYR A 233 9.19 -4.19 -6.66
C TYR A 233 9.67 -5.25 -7.65
N ALA A 234 8.77 -5.79 -8.47
CA ALA A 234 9.09 -6.80 -9.48
C ALA A 234 10.17 -6.30 -10.46
N ASP A 235 10.05 -5.07 -10.95
CA ASP A 235 11.04 -4.43 -11.83
C ASP A 235 12.42 -4.34 -11.15
N ARG A 236 12.47 -3.98 -9.85
CA ARG A 236 13.74 -3.94 -9.12
C ARG A 236 14.35 -5.32 -8.93
N VAL A 237 13.54 -6.32 -8.60
CA VAL A 237 14.02 -7.70 -8.52
C VAL A 237 14.57 -8.16 -9.88
N ILE A 238 13.86 -7.91 -10.98
CA ILE A 238 14.32 -8.28 -12.33
C ILE A 238 15.65 -7.62 -12.69
N ARG A 239 15.83 -6.33 -12.37
CA ARG A 239 17.08 -5.62 -12.67
C ARG A 239 18.25 -6.02 -11.79
N THR A 240 18.00 -6.40 -10.54
CA THR A 240 19.05 -6.77 -9.59
C THR A 240 19.43 -8.25 -9.71
N ASP A 241 18.46 -9.14 -9.89
CA ASP A 241 18.67 -10.60 -9.83
C ASP A 241 18.60 -11.27 -11.22
N GLY A 242 18.23 -10.52 -12.27
CA GLY A 242 18.08 -11.05 -13.64
C GLY A 242 16.78 -11.81 -13.90
N GLY A 243 15.86 -11.87 -12.93
CA GLY A 243 14.57 -12.57 -13.06
C GLY A 243 13.74 -12.55 -11.78
N LEU A 244 12.48 -12.97 -11.87
CA LEU A 244 11.61 -13.10 -10.69
C LEU A 244 11.96 -14.36 -9.88
N PRO A 245 11.76 -14.36 -8.55
CA PRO A 245 11.95 -15.57 -7.74
C PRO A 245 10.97 -16.66 -8.19
N PRO A 246 11.30 -17.95 -8.02
CA PRO A 246 10.35 -19.02 -8.34
C PRO A 246 9.06 -18.88 -7.51
N PRO A 247 7.90 -19.26 -8.06
CA PRO A 247 6.65 -19.26 -7.33
C PRO A 247 6.77 -20.20 -6.13
N THR A 248 6.36 -19.71 -4.97
CA THR A 248 6.36 -20.38 -3.68
C THR A 248 4.94 -20.63 -3.21
#